data_AF-A0A348FXN1-F1
#
_entry.id   AF-A0A348FXN1-F1
#
_cell.length_a   1.000
_cell.length_b   1.000
_cell.length_c   1.000
_cell.angle_alpha   90.00
_cell.angle_beta   90.00
_cell.angle_gamma   90.00
#
_symmetry.space_group_name_H-M   'P 1'
#
loop_
_entity.id
_entity.type
_entity.pdbx_description
1 polymer ?
#
loop_
_entity_poly.entity_id
_entity_poly.type
_entity_poly.pdbx_seq_one_letter_code
_entity_poly.pdbx_strand_id
1 'polypeptide(L)' 'MSASSPARPASSCSTGCWTKRNISGGTISEAGRKARDVLFGLMKTCRKLGVSFFAYLGCRLGGDRAKPVPPLADLVSAAA' A
#
# COMPACT_ATOMS: atom_id res chain seq x y z
N MET A 1 1.93 -25.20 31.37
CA MET A 1 1.99 -23.87 32.00
C MET A 1 2.03 -22.82 30.90
N SER A 2 0.89 -22.22 30.55
CA SER A 2 0.80 -20.85 30.01
C SER A 2 -0.65 -20.51 29.72
N ALA A 3 -1.04 -19.35 30.19
CA ALA A 3 -2.38 -18.98 30.58
C ALA A 3 -3.32 -18.71 29.40
N SER A 4 -4.53 -19.28 29.48
CA SER A 4 -5.73 -18.69 28.88
C SER A 4 -5.94 -17.31 29.49
N SER A 5 -5.75 -16.26 28.71
CA SER A 5 -6.07 -14.89 29.15
C SER A 5 -7.58 -14.68 29.20
N PRO A 6 -8.15 -14.15 30.30
CA PRO A 6 -9.56 -13.85 30.39
C PRO A 6 -9.89 -12.54 29.66
N ALA A 7 -10.91 -12.58 28.81
CA ALA A 7 -11.54 -11.40 28.23
C ALA A 7 -12.12 -10.53 29.35
N ARG A 8 -11.71 -9.25 29.40
CA ARG A 8 -12.24 -8.27 30.36
C ARG A 8 -13.57 -7.70 29.85
N PRO A 9 -14.57 -7.49 30.72
CA PRO A 9 -15.86 -6.96 30.30
C PRO A 9 -15.76 -5.50 29.91
N ALA A 10 -16.45 -5.17 28.82
CA ALA A 10 -16.57 -3.84 28.25
C ALA A 10 -17.28 -2.90 29.24
N SER A 11 -16.54 -1.93 29.78
CA SER A 11 -17.12 -0.79 30.48
C SER A 11 -17.80 0.12 29.46
N SER A 12 -19.10 0.32 29.68
CA SER A 12 -20.08 1.04 28.89
C SER A 12 -19.77 2.54 28.71
N CYS A 13 -19.78 3.02 27.46
CA CYS A 13 -19.97 4.43 27.12
C CYS A 13 -21.01 4.52 25.99
N SER A 14 -22.14 5.16 26.28
CA SER A 14 -23.33 5.23 25.43
C SER A 14 -23.17 6.23 24.28
N THR A 15 -23.23 5.70 23.05
CA THR A 15 -23.48 6.31 21.72
C THR A 15 -22.46 5.75 20.73
N GLY A 16 -22.86 4.68 20.02
CA GLY A 16 -22.12 4.07 18.91
C GLY A 16 -20.73 3.57 19.28
N CYS A 17 -20.62 2.39 19.89
CA CYS A 17 -19.34 1.74 20.16
C CYS A 17 -18.68 1.33 18.83
N TRP A 18 -17.99 2.28 18.18
CA TRP A 18 -16.95 1.93 17.24
C TRP A 18 -15.87 1.21 18.05
N THR A 19 -15.95 -0.11 18.15
CA THR A 19 -14.82 -0.91 18.57
C THR A 19 -13.67 -0.47 17.69
N LYS A 20 -12.65 0.17 18.28
CA LYS A 20 -11.36 0.37 17.64
C LYS A 20 -10.91 -1.02 17.25
N ARG A 21 -11.19 -1.42 16.00
CA ARG A 21 -10.61 -2.61 15.41
C ARG A 21 -9.12 -2.46 15.65
N ASN A 22 -8.44 -3.56 15.99
CA ASN A 22 -6.99 -3.58 16.11
C ASN A 22 -6.37 -3.39 14.71
N ILE A 23 -6.62 -2.23 14.12
CA ILE A 23 -6.01 -1.71 12.92
C ILE A 23 -4.77 -1.04 13.49
N SER A 24 -3.74 -1.84 13.79
CA SER A 24 -2.44 -1.28 14.11
C SER A 24 -2.09 -0.31 12.97
N GLY A 25 -1.50 0.84 13.28
CA GLY A 25 -1.17 1.86 12.27
C GLY A 25 -0.18 1.41 11.20
N GLY A 26 0.36 0.19 11.31
CA GLY A 26 1.13 -0.47 10.27
C GLY A 26 0.35 -1.58 9.56
N THR A 27 0.76 -1.92 8.35
CA THR A 27 0.29 -3.11 7.63
C THR A 27 0.70 -4.37 8.42
N ILE A 28 -0.22 -4.91 9.23
CA ILE A 28 0.01 -6.10 10.06
C ILE A 28 0.31 -7.31 9.18
N SER A 29 -0.36 -7.40 8.03
CA SER A 29 -0.21 -8.51 7.09
C SER A 29 1.09 -8.42 6.31
N GLU A 30 1.70 -9.58 6.07
CA GLU A 30 2.83 -9.73 5.16
C GLU A 30 2.50 -9.20 3.76
N ALA A 31 1.29 -9.50 3.26
CA ALA A 31 0.78 -8.98 2.00
C ALA A 31 0.78 -7.43 1.95
N GLY A 32 0.40 -6.77 3.05
CA GLY A 32 0.41 -5.31 3.13
C GLY A 32 1.83 -4.72 3.15
N ARG A 33 2.77 -5.38 3.84
CA ARG A 33 4.19 -5.00 3.79
C ARG A 33 4.77 -5.15 2.39
N LYS A 34 4.57 -6.32 1.75
CA LYS A 34 4.98 -6.57 0.37
C LYS A 34 4.39 -5.55 -0.60
N ALA A 35 3.12 -5.22 -0.49
CA ALA A 35 2.48 -4.20 -1.33
C ALA A 35 3.15 -2.82 -1.14
N ARG A 36 3.46 -2.43 0.10
CA ARG A 36 4.16 -1.18 0.42
C ARG A 36 5.58 -1.14 -0.16
N ASP A 37 6.33 -2.25 -0.03
CA ASP A 37 7.70 -2.37 -0.55
C ASP A 37 7.72 -2.30 -2.08
N VAL A 38 6.80 -3.00 -2.75
CA VAL A 38 6.65 -2.95 -4.21
C VAL A 38 6.27 -1.55 -4.68
N LEU A 39 5.35 -0.89 -3.97
CA LEU A 39 4.94 0.49 -4.29
C LEU A 39 6.12 1.47 -4.18
N PHE A 40 6.92 1.38 -3.11
CA PHE A 40 8.11 2.22 -2.97
C PHE A 40 9.19 1.88 -3.99
N GLY A 41 9.35 0.61 -4.35
CA GLY A 41 10.21 0.17 -5.44
C GLY A 41 9.84 0.83 -6.76
N LEU A 42 8.57 0.77 -7.15
CA LEU A 42 8.04 1.40 -8.36
C LEU A 42 8.17 2.93 -8.33
N MET A 43 7.91 3.56 -7.20
CA MET A 43 8.04 5.01 -7.08
C MET A 43 9.50 5.45 -7.26
N LYS A 44 10.45 4.66 -6.71
CA LYS A 44 11.89 4.93 -6.85
C LYS A 44 12.36 4.74 -8.29
N THR A 45 11.89 3.72 -9.00
CA THR A 45 12.24 3.51 -10.42
C THR A 45 11.69 4.63 -11.30
N CYS A 46 10.42 5.01 -11.11
CA CYS A 46 9.83 6.16 -11.81
C CYS A 46 10.66 7.44 -11.56
N ARG A 47 11.11 7.67 -10.32
CA ARG A 47 11.93 8.83 -9.97
C ARG A 47 13.31 8.83 -10.64
N LYS A 48 13.94 7.65 -10.83
CA LYS A 48 15.22 7.52 -11.55
C LYS A 48 15.08 7.83 -13.04
N LEU A 49 13.96 7.42 -13.64
CA LEU A 49 13.68 7.58 -15.07
C LEU A 49 13.06 8.94 -15.41
N GLY A 50 12.80 9.80 -14.42
CA GLY A 50 12.13 11.10 -14.63
C GLY A 50 10.66 10.99 -15.01
N VAL A 51 10.03 9.82 -14.82
CA VAL A 51 8.63 9.58 -15.18
C VAL A 51 7.73 9.87 -13.98
N SER A 52 6.60 10.52 -14.22
CA SER A 52 5.60 10.73 -13.16
C SER A 52 4.90 9.42 -12.77
N PHE A 53 4.98 9.07 -11.49
CA PHE A 53 4.40 7.83 -10.95
C PHE A 53 2.89 7.70 -11.22
N PHE A 54 2.13 8.79 -11.09
CA PHE A 54 0.69 8.79 -11.35
C PHE A 54 0.33 8.63 -12.83
N ALA A 55 1.14 9.13 -13.77
CA ALA A 55 0.91 8.87 -15.19
C ALA A 55 1.16 7.40 -15.53
N TYR A 56 2.19 6.79 -14.93
CA TYR A 56 2.45 5.35 -15.08
C TYR A 56 1.28 4.50 -14.55
N LEU A 57 0.75 4.82 -13.36
CA LEU A 57 -0.43 4.15 -12.82
C LEU A 57 -1.67 4.37 -13.69
N GLY A 58 -1.93 5.61 -14.11
CA GLY A 58 -3.06 5.93 -14.96
C GLY A 58 -3.03 5.14 -16.27
N CYS A 59 -1.84 4.95 -16.85
CA CYS A 59 -1.68 4.20 -18.10
C CYS A 59 -1.99 2.71 -17.92
N ARG A 60 -1.73 2.15 -16.74
CA ARG A 60 -1.96 0.72 -16.42
C ARG A 60 -3.35 0.42 -15.85
N LEU A 61 -3.96 1.39 -15.17
CA LEU A 61 -5.29 1.29 -14.59
C LEU A 61 -6.39 1.79 -15.52
N GLY A 62 -6.06 2.20 -16.76
CA GLY A 62 -7.03 2.62 -17.76
C GLY A 62 -7.63 4.01 -17.51
N GLY A 63 -6.91 4.90 -16.84
CA GLY A 63 -7.39 6.26 -16.60
C GLY A 63 -7.48 7.08 -17.89
N ASP A 64 -8.64 7.68 -18.16
CA ASP A 64 -9.01 8.42 -19.38
C ASP A 64 -8.05 9.53 -19.86
N ARG A 65 -7.08 9.96 -19.03
CA ARG A 65 -6.10 11.02 -19.36
C ARG A 65 -4.65 10.58 -19.28
N ALA A 66 -4.40 9.27 -19.19
CA ALA A 66 -3.04 8.79 -19.07
C ALA A 66 -2.28 8.95 -20.39
N LYS A 67 -1.20 9.73 -20.36
CA LYS A 67 -0.21 9.72 -21.45
C LYS A 67 0.32 8.28 -21.60
N PRO A 68 0.54 7.78 -22.83
CA PRO A 68 1.10 6.45 -23.02
C PRO A 68 2.51 6.42 -22.43
N VAL A 69 2.65 5.79 -21.27
CA VAL A 69 3.94 5.59 -20.63
C VAL A 69 4.48 4.24 -21.11
N PRO A 70 5.67 4.19 -21.76
CA PRO A 70 6.27 2.93 -22.16
C PRO A 70 6.54 2.03 -20.94
N PRO A 71 6.64 0.71 -21.13
CA PRO A 71 6.90 -0.21 -20.03
C PRO A 71 8.15 0.19 -19.24
N LEU A 72 8.06 0.17 -17.91
CA LEU A 72 9.22 0.45 -17.06
C LEU A 72 10.38 -0.51 -17.35
N ALA A 73 10.10 -1.74 -17.79
CA ALA A 73 11.14 -2.70 -18.18
C ALA A 73 12.00 -2.17 -19.34
N ASP A 74 11.36 -1.67 -20.41
CA ASP A 74 12.07 -1.13 -21.57
C ASP A 74 12.86 0.12 -21.21
N LEU A 75 12.30 0.98 -20.35
CA LEU A 75 12.99 2.16 -19.83
C LEU A 75 14.19 1.81 -18.94
N VAL A 76 14.09 0.74 -18.14
CA VAL A 76 15.19 0.26 -17.30
C VAL A 76 16.27 -0.40 -18.15
N SER A 77 15.91 -1.17 -19.18
CA SER A 77 16.86 -1.80 -20.10
C SER A 77 17.60 -0.78 -20.97
N ALA A 78 16.95 0.32 -21.35
CA ALA A 78 17.59 1.40 -22.11
C ALA A 78 18.47 2.32 -21.25
N ALA A 79 18.29 2.32 -19.93
CA ALA A 79 19.04 3.14 -18.97
C ALA A 79 20.21 2.39 -18.31
N ALA A 80 20.37 1.10 -18.58
CA ALA A 80 21.48 0.26 -18.13
C ALA A 80 22.69 0.38 -19.07
#